data_AF-A0A5P8E5D4-F1
#
_entry.id   AF-A0A5P8E5D4-F1
#
_cell.length_a   1.000
_cell.length_b   1.000
_cell.length_c   1.000
_cell.angle_alpha   90.00
_cell.angle_beta   90.00
_cell.angle_gamma   90.00
#
_symmetry.space_group_name_H-M   'P 1'
#
loop_
_entity.id
_entity.type
_entity.pdbx_description
1 polymer ?
#
loop_
_entity_poly.entity_id
_entity_poly.type
_entity_poly.pdbx_seq_one_letter_code
_entity_poly.pdbx_strand_id
1 'polypeptide(L)'
;MKISLKSALMACTLAFATAAGAQSYKVDNLYMFGSSRSFKDTVAYLLPVHPVGNVPVERGSGFVMYSSLYSEQIGKHLAEKYGATYQTPVIYYAKSLKKAQRLYASLRKRMNKEKGLHVEELPLAQFEFQPIPLDLIKKSLEQSNDIYNNESDKNRLNEQAGAAKEDAATPLPTELKKEKKRKK
;
A
#
# COMPACT_ATOMS: atom_id res chain seq x y z
N MET A 1 39.13 47.65 13.79
CA MET A 1 39.14 46.17 13.89
C MET A 1 38.06 45.61 12.98
N LYS A 2 38.43 44.85 11.95
CA LYS A 2 37.50 44.22 10.98
C LYS A 2 37.39 42.75 11.36
N ILE A 3 36.25 42.33 11.90
CA ILE A 3 35.98 40.94 12.24
C ILE A 3 35.27 40.31 11.04
N SER A 4 35.87 39.24 10.52
CA SER A 4 35.54 38.58 9.26
C SER A 4 34.22 37.82 9.31
N LEU A 5 33.32 38.14 8.35
CA LEU A 5 32.02 37.54 8.06
C LEU A 5 32.14 36.11 7.49
N LYS A 6 32.68 35.17 8.27
CA LYS A 6 32.72 33.74 7.93
C LYS A 6 32.14 32.89 9.07
N SER A 7 30.89 33.17 9.41
CA SER A 7 30.12 32.35 10.35
C SER A 7 28.62 32.56 10.12
N ALA A 8 28.20 32.42 8.87
CA ALA A 8 26.80 32.31 8.49
C ALA A 8 26.54 30.91 7.89
N LEU A 9 27.04 29.87 8.57
CA LEU A 9 26.69 28.48 8.29
C LEU A 9 26.14 27.83 9.55
N MET A 10 25.03 28.38 10.05
CA MET A 10 24.26 27.77 11.12
C MET A 10 22.78 28.14 10.94
N ALA A 11 22.19 27.66 9.85
CA ALA A 11 20.75 27.77 9.59
C ALA A 11 20.31 26.61 8.68
N CYS A 12 20.40 25.38 9.19
CA CYS A 12 19.71 24.22 8.63
C CYS A 12 19.19 23.35 9.78
N THR A 13 18.33 23.91 10.62
CA THR A 13 17.48 23.12 11.51
C THR A 13 16.36 22.51 10.68
N LEU A 14 16.65 21.38 10.05
CA LEU A 14 15.64 20.49 9.47
C LEU A 14 14.90 19.80 10.61
N ALA A 15 13.86 20.46 11.13
CA ALA A 15 12.84 19.82 11.93
C ALA A 15 12.00 18.93 10.99
N PHE A 16 12.39 17.66 10.85
CA PHE A 16 11.49 16.64 10.31
C PHE A 16 10.41 16.39 11.37
N ALA A 17 9.33 17.16 11.30
CA ALA A 17 8.10 16.81 11.98
C ALA A 17 7.56 15.54 11.31
N THR A 18 7.76 14.39 11.95
CA THR A 18 7.06 13.17 11.59
C THR A 18 5.58 13.37 11.94
N ALA A 19 4.80 13.76 10.94
CA ALA A 19 3.36 13.70 11.04
C ALA A 19 2.99 12.22 11.27
N ALA A 20 2.65 11.86 12.50
CA ALA A 20 1.93 10.63 12.80
C ALA A 20 0.59 10.73 12.07
N GLY A 21 0.58 10.26 10.82
CA GLY A 21 -0.60 10.29 9.97
C GLY A 21 -1.62 9.32 10.54
N ALA A 22 -2.60 9.83 11.27
CA ALA A 22 -3.82 9.09 11.50
C ALA A 22 -4.35 8.67 10.12
N GLN A 23 -4.37 7.36 9.84
CA GLN A 23 -4.77 6.82 8.55
C GLN A 23 -6.25 7.13 8.33
N SER A 24 -6.50 8.29 7.72
CA SER A 24 -7.84 8.79 7.52
C SER A 24 -8.45 8.10 6.30
N TYR A 25 -9.50 7.32 6.55
CA TYR A 25 -10.33 6.76 5.50
C TYR A 25 -11.59 7.61 5.33
N LYS A 26 -12.19 7.48 4.16
CA LYS A 26 -13.53 7.95 3.84
C LYS A 26 -14.34 6.78 3.31
N VAL A 27 -15.65 6.87 3.43
CA VAL A 27 -16.56 5.88 2.87
C VAL A 27 -17.04 6.41 1.51
N ASP A 28 -16.97 5.57 0.47
CA ASP A 28 -17.34 5.94 -0.90
C ASP A 28 -18.16 4.82 -1.55
N ASN A 29 -18.93 5.19 -2.57
CA ASN A 29 -19.65 4.22 -3.40
C ASN A 29 -18.84 4.00 -4.69
N LEU A 30 -18.46 2.75 -4.95
CA LEU A 30 -17.57 2.41 -6.06
C LEU A 30 -18.23 1.41 -7.00
N TYR A 31 -17.75 1.38 -8.24
CA TYR A 31 -18.04 0.32 -9.18
C TYR A 31 -16.84 -0.63 -9.19
N MET A 32 -17.03 -1.85 -8.68
CA MET A 32 -15.99 -2.86 -8.54
C MET A 32 -16.20 -3.97 -9.56
N PHE A 33 -15.11 -4.54 -10.06
CA PHE A 33 -15.09 -5.74 -10.88
C PHE A 33 -13.81 -6.51 -10.56
N GLY A 34 -13.69 -7.73 -11.05
CA GLY A 34 -12.54 -8.55 -10.72
C GLY A 34 -12.12 -9.45 -11.85
N SER A 35 -10.92 -9.99 -11.74
CA SER A 35 -10.52 -11.16 -12.51
C SER A 35 -9.82 -12.15 -11.60
N SER A 36 -9.86 -13.41 -11.96
CA SER A 36 -9.16 -14.46 -11.25
C SER A 36 -8.49 -15.37 -12.24
N ARG A 37 -7.26 -15.80 -11.94
CA ARG A 37 -6.52 -16.71 -12.81
C ARG A 37 -5.78 -17.76 -12.01
N SER A 38 -5.82 -19.00 -12.49
CA SER A 38 -4.89 -20.04 -12.07
C SER A 38 -3.62 -19.95 -12.91
N PHE A 39 -2.45 -20.01 -12.26
CA PHE A 39 -1.18 -20.16 -12.98
C PHE A 39 -0.88 -21.60 -13.37
N LYS A 40 -1.65 -22.55 -12.83
CA LYS A 40 -1.53 -23.98 -13.14
C LYS A 40 -2.43 -24.36 -14.32
N ASP A 41 -3.56 -23.68 -14.46
CA ASP A 41 -4.58 -24.02 -15.46
C ASP A 41 -4.69 -22.93 -16.53
N THR A 42 -5.37 -23.24 -17.63
CA THR A 42 -5.62 -22.30 -18.72
C THR A 42 -6.86 -21.44 -18.51
N VAL A 43 -7.59 -21.60 -17.40
CA VAL A 43 -8.85 -20.89 -17.15
C VAL A 43 -8.63 -19.65 -16.30
N ALA A 44 -9.12 -18.52 -16.80
CA ALA A 44 -9.29 -17.30 -16.04
C ALA A 44 -10.75 -16.86 -16.02
N TYR A 45 -11.18 -16.37 -14.88
CA TYR A 45 -12.51 -15.85 -14.67
C TYR A 45 -12.49 -14.33 -14.72
N LEU A 46 -13.48 -13.75 -15.38
CA LEU A 46 -13.70 -12.31 -15.41
C LEU A 46 -15.06 -12.03 -14.77
N LEU A 47 -15.03 -11.23 -13.70
CA LEU A 47 -16.21 -10.92 -12.90
C LEU A 47 -16.76 -9.56 -13.32
N PRO A 48 -18.09 -9.44 -13.48
CA PRO A 48 -18.72 -8.24 -14.03
C PRO A 48 -18.63 -7.04 -13.08
N VAL A 49 -19.03 -5.88 -13.58
CA VAL A 49 -19.02 -4.62 -12.82
C VAL A 49 -20.24 -4.53 -11.92
N HIS A 50 -20.02 -4.39 -10.62
CA HIS A 50 -21.04 -4.20 -9.60
C HIS A 50 -20.91 -2.84 -8.90
N PRO A 51 -22.03 -2.16 -8.60
CA PRO A 51 -22.03 -1.09 -7.63
C PRO A 51 -21.82 -1.68 -6.23
N VAL A 52 -20.86 -1.14 -5.48
CA VAL A 52 -20.58 -1.54 -4.10
C VAL A 52 -20.62 -0.29 -3.24
N GLY A 53 -21.55 -0.30 -2.29
CA GLY A 53 -21.74 0.78 -1.35
C GLY A 53 -20.81 0.66 -0.15
N ASN A 54 -20.61 1.79 0.54
CA ASN A 54 -19.93 1.86 1.82
C ASN A 54 -18.50 1.33 1.84
N VAL A 55 -17.75 1.52 0.74
CA VAL A 55 -16.37 1.02 0.63
C VAL A 55 -15.42 1.99 1.33
N PRO A 56 -14.58 1.52 2.29
CA PRO A 56 -13.55 2.35 2.89
C PRO A 56 -12.43 2.62 1.89
N VAL A 57 -12.13 3.89 1.68
CA VAL A 57 -11.10 4.38 0.77
C VAL A 57 -10.17 5.32 1.51
N GLU A 58 -8.87 5.14 1.34
CA GLU A 58 -7.86 6.05 1.91
C GLU A 58 -8.00 7.46 1.30
N ARG A 59 -8.01 8.51 2.15
CA ARG A 59 -8.30 9.88 1.69
C ARG A 59 -7.24 10.46 0.75
N GLY A 60 -5.98 10.05 0.88
CA GLY A 60 -4.88 10.54 0.05
C GLY A 60 -4.73 9.78 -1.26
N SER A 61 -4.52 8.47 -1.16
CA SER A 61 -4.21 7.62 -2.32
C SER A 61 -5.44 7.23 -3.15
N GLY A 62 -6.63 7.21 -2.54
CA GLY A 62 -7.81 6.63 -3.17
C GLY A 62 -7.80 5.11 -3.24
N PHE A 63 -6.91 4.43 -2.50
CA PHE A 63 -6.91 2.97 -2.42
C PHE A 63 -8.08 2.44 -1.59
N VAL A 64 -8.69 1.37 -2.09
CA VAL A 64 -9.68 0.60 -1.32
C VAL A 64 -8.95 -0.09 -0.18
N MET A 65 -9.38 0.21 1.05
CA MET A 65 -8.87 -0.47 2.24
C MET A 65 -9.43 -1.89 2.29
N TYR A 66 -8.67 -2.82 2.85
CA TYR A 66 -9.04 -4.25 2.94
C TYR A 66 -9.39 -4.86 1.59
N SER A 67 -8.70 -4.43 0.53
CA SER A 67 -8.83 -4.98 -0.82
C SER A 67 -8.66 -6.51 -0.86
N SER A 68 -7.81 -7.06 0.02
CA SER A 68 -7.63 -8.50 0.18
C SER A 68 -8.92 -9.25 0.53
N LEU A 69 -9.79 -8.68 1.39
CA LEU A 69 -11.04 -9.30 1.78
C LEU A 69 -12.02 -9.38 0.60
N TYR A 70 -12.03 -8.39 -0.29
CA TYR A 70 -12.82 -8.44 -1.52
C TYR A 70 -12.25 -9.47 -2.51
N SER A 71 -10.93 -9.55 -2.64
CA SER A 71 -10.29 -10.61 -3.43
C SER A 71 -10.60 -12.02 -2.89
N GLU A 72 -10.64 -12.18 -1.57
CA GLU A 72 -11.04 -13.45 -0.92
C GLU A 72 -12.47 -13.86 -1.27
N GLN A 73 -13.41 -12.91 -1.40
CA GLN A 73 -14.79 -13.22 -1.81
C GLN A 73 -14.81 -13.89 -3.19
N ILE A 74 -14.01 -13.37 -4.13
CA ILE A 74 -13.86 -13.96 -5.47
C ILE A 74 -13.29 -15.38 -5.36
N GLY A 75 -12.19 -15.54 -4.61
CA GLY A 75 -11.54 -16.83 -4.44
C GLY A 75 -12.46 -17.89 -3.83
N LYS A 76 -13.18 -17.54 -2.76
CA LYS A 76 -14.15 -18.43 -2.11
C LYS A 76 -15.28 -18.81 -3.05
N HIS A 77 -15.88 -17.84 -3.74
CA HIS A 77 -16.95 -18.10 -4.69
C HIS A 77 -16.51 -19.06 -5.80
N LEU A 78 -15.33 -18.84 -6.38
CA LEU A 78 -14.79 -19.68 -7.45
C LEU A 78 -14.46 -21.10 -6.96
N ALA A 79 -13.91 -21.23 -5.75
CA ALA A 79 -13.66 -22.52 -5.14
C ALA A 79 -14.96 -23.29 -4.88
N GLU A 80 -15.99 -22.63 -4.32
CA GLU A 80 -17.26 -23.25 -3.95
C GLU A 80 -18.13 -23.62 -5.15
N LYS A 81 -18.19 -22.76 -6.18
CA LYS A 81 -19.10 -22.94 -7.32
C LYS A 81 -18.47 -23.68 -8.50
N TYR A 82 -17.17 -23.54 -8.70
CA TYR A 82 -16.46 -24.06 -9.89
C TYR A 82 -15.32 -25.01 -9.53
N GLY A 83 -15.07 -25.28 -8.24
CA GLY A 83 -13.94 -26.11 -7.80
C GLY A 83 -12.57 -25.48 -8.06
N ALA A 84 -12.52 -24.18 -8.38
CA ALA A 84 -11.32 -23.49 -8.81
C ALA A 84 -10.52 -22.96 -7.60
N THR A 85 -9.71 -23.82 -6.99
CA THR A 85 -9.02 -23.57 -5.71
C THR A 85 -7.68 -22.84 -5.79
N TYR A 86 -6.96 -22.91 -6.93
CA TYR A 86 -5.65 -22.27 -7.11
C TYR A 86 -5.72 -20.95 -7.88
N GLN A 87 -6.79 -20.20 -7.63
CA GLN A 87 -7.07 -18.96 -8.31
C GLN A 87 -6.38 -17.78 -7.61
N THR A 88 -5.85 -16.84 -8.41
CA THR A 88 -5.25 -15.58 -7.95
C THR A 88 -6.22 -14.42 -8.27
N PRO A 89 -7.11 -14.07 -7.34
CA PRO A 89 -8.11 -13.03 -7.54
C PRO A 89 -7.52 -11.62 -7.42
N VAL A 90 -7.95 -10.74 -8.33
CA VAL A 90 -7.60 -9.32 -8.36
C VAL A 90 -8.87 -8.50 -8.49
N ILE A 91 -8.99 -7.47 -7.66
CA ILE A 91 -10.07 -6.49 -7.75
C ILE A 91 -9.63 -5.24 -8.50
N TYR A 92 -10.59 -4.64 -9.18
CA TYR A 92 -10.46 -3.36 -9.85
C TYR A 92 -11.67 -2.50 -9.51
N TYR A 93 -11.49 -1.19 -9.49
CA TYR A 93 -12.57 -0.28 -9.09
C TYR A 93 -12.48 1.09 -9.76
N ALA A 94 -13.64 1.75 -9.87
CA ALA A 94 -13.73 3.14 -10.29
C ALA A 94 -14.93 3.85 -9.65
N LYS A 95 -14.85 5.17 -9.50
CA LYS A 95 -15.95 6.00 -8.96
C LYS A 95 -17.14 6.19 -9.92
N SER A 96 -16.96 5.91 -11.20
CA SER A 96 -17.98 6.11 -12.24
C SER A 96 -18.17 4.83 -13.03
N LEU A 97 -19.43 4.47 -13.29
CA LEU A 97 -19.81 3.31 -14.09
C LEU A 97 -19.12 3.32 -15.46
N LYS A 98 -19.13 4.47 -16.15
CA LYS A 98 -18.49 4.63 -17.46
C LYS A 98 -16.99 4.31 -17.40
N LYS A 99 -16.31 4.75 -16.34
CA LYS A 99 -14.87 4.46 -16.15
C LYS A 99 -14.65 2.99 -15.84
N ALA A 100 -15.47 2.38 -14.98
CA ALA A 100 -15.40 0.96 -14.66
C ALA A 100 -15.62 0.09 -15.89
N GLN A 101 -16.67 0.35 -16.68
CA GLN A 101 -16.97 -0.37 -17.92
C GLN A 101 -15.83 -0.26 -18.94
N ARG A 102 -15.21 0.92 -19.09
CA ARG A 102 -14.04 1.10 -19.97
C ARG A 102 -12.85 0.26 -19.50
N LEU A 103 -12.56 0.24 -18.20
CA LEU A 103 -11.48 -0.58 -17.64
C LEU A 103 -11.78 -2.07 -17.78
N TYR A 104 -13.01 -2.50 -17.51
CA TYR A 104 -13.49 -3.86 -17.70
C TYR A 104 -13.32 -4.30 -19.16
N ALA A 105 -13.80 -3.51 -20.13
CA ALA A 105 -13.65 -3.82 -21.55
C ALA A 105 -12.16 -3.91 -21.98
N SER A 106 -11.31 -3.06 -21.41
CA SER A 106 -9.86 -3.09 -21.69
C SER A 106 -9.21 -4.35 -21.12
N LEU A 107 -9.58 -4.74 -19.89
CA LEU A 107 -9.12 -5.96 -19.24
C LEU A 107 -9.56 -7.20 -20.02
N ARG A 108 -10.86 -7.29 -20.35
CA ARG A 108 -11.44 -8.34 -21.19
C ARG A 108 -10.67 -8.51 -22.50
N LYS A 109 -10.45 -7.41 -23.22
CA LYS A 109 -9.69 -7.42 -24.48
C LYS A 109 -8.25 -7.90 -24.29
N ARG A 110 -7.61 -7.56 -23.17
CA ARG A 110 -6.25 -7.99 -22.87
C ARG A 110 -6.20 -9.50 -22.59
N MET A 111 -7.11 -10.00 -21.76
CA MET A 111 -7.19 -11.42 -21.42
C MET A 111 -7.51 -12.27 -22.65
N ASN A 112 -8.48 -11.87 -23.48
CA ASN A 112 -8.85 -12.61 -24.70
C ASN A 112 -7.76 -12.63 -25.78
N LYS A 113 -6.77 -11.74 -25.69
CA LYS A 113 -5.61 -11.74 -26.60
C LYS A 113 -4.49 -12.68 -26.15
N GLU A 114 -4.54 -13.14 -24.91
CA GLU A 114 -3.51 -13.99 -24.37
C GLU A 114 -3.65 -15.41 -24.93
N LYS A 115 -2.58 -15.91 -25.56
CA LYS A 115 -2.59 -17.24 -26.17
C LYS A 115 -2.69 -18.31 -25.09
N GLY A 116 -3.60 -19.26 -25.29
CA GLY A 116 -3.77 -20.39 -24.36
C GLY A 116 -4.55 -20.05 -23.09
N LEU A 117 -5.07 -18.82 -22.96
CA LEU A 117 -5.97 -18.45 -21.87
C LEU A 117 -7.42 -18.60 -22.32
N HIS A 118 -8.18 -19.46 -21.64
CA HIS A 118 -9.62 -19.53 -21.72
C HIS A 118 -10.22 -18.55 -20.70
N VAL A 119 -10.95 -17.55 -21.20
CA VAL A 119 -11.58 -16.54 -20.36
C VAL A 119 -13.06 -16.86 -20.20
N GLU A 120 -13.48 -17.15 -18.98
CA GLU A 120 -14.87 -17.36 -18.61
C GLU A 120 -15.42 -16.10 -17.93
N GLU A 121 -16.46 -15.51 -18.53
CA GLU A 121 -17.14 -14.35 -17.97
C GLU A 121 -18.33 -14.76 -17.12
N LEU A 122 -18.31 -14.36 -15.86
CA LEU A 122 -19.43 -14.63 -14.96
C LEU A 122 -20.60 -13.69 -15.30
N PRO A 123 -21.84 -14.20 -15.40
CA PRO A 123 -23.05 -13.40 -15.41
C PRO A 123 -23.21 -12.57 -14.14
N LEU A 124 -23.83 -11.40 -14.26
CA LEU A 124 -24.08 -10.48 -13.15
C LEU A 124 -24.87 -11.11 -11.99
N ALA A 125 -25.70 -12.11 -12.27
CA ALA A 125 -26.52 -12.79 -11.27
C ALA A 125 -25.75 -13.84 -10.45
N GLN A 126 -24.53 -14.22 -10.86
CA GLN A 126 -23.80 -15.33 -10.22
C GLN A 126 -22.91 -14.86 -9.07
N PHE A 127 -22.50 -13.59 -9.06
CA PHE A 127 -21.60 -13.05 -8.05
C PHE A 127 -21.98 -11.62 -7.72
N GLU A 128 -21.83 -11.21 -6.47
CA GLU A 128 -21.93 -9.82 -6.05
C GLU A 128 -21.00 -9.58 -4.85
N PHE A 129 -20.25 -8.49 -4.88
CA PHE A 129 -19.38 -8.12 -3.77
C PHE A 129 -20.19 -7.76 -2.53
N GLN A 130 -19.82 -8.36 -1.41
CA GLN A 130 -20.39 -8.01 -0.12
C GLN A 130 -19.55 -6.88 0.51
N PRO A 131 -20.19 -5.78 0.96
CA PRO A 131 -19.50 -4.72 1.69
C PRO A 131 -18.82 -5.28 2.95
N ILE A 132 -17.60 -4.83 3.23
CA ILE A 132 -16.91 -5.22 4.47
C ILE A 132 -17.57 -4.49 5.66
N PRO A 133 -17.98 -5.22 6.71
CA PRO A 133 -18.54 -4.61 7.92
C PRO A 133 -17.61 -3.57 8.54
N LEU A 134 -18.14 -2.38 8.85
CA LEU A 134 -17.40 -1.26 9.43
C LEU A 134 -16.77 -1.61 10.79
N ASP A 135 -17.32 -2.58 11.52
CA ASP A 135 -16.80 -2.98 12.82
C ASP A 135 -15.48 -3.75 12.71
N LEU A 136 -15.30 -4.55 11.64
CA LEU A 136 -14.01 -5.18 11.33
C LEU A 136 -12.94 -4.12 11.04
N ILE A 137 -13.34 -3.05 10.37
CA ILE A 137 -12.47 -1.94 10.00
C ILE A 137 -12.02 -1.19 11.26
N LYS A 138 -12.96 -0.78 12.13
CA LYS A 138 -12.65 -0.11 13.40
C LYS A 138 -11.70 -0.91 14.27
N LYS A 139 -11.99 -2.21 14.46
CA LYS A 139 -11.15 -3.10 15.27
C LYS A 139 -9.72 -3.18 14.74
N SER A 140 -9.54 -3.30 13.43
CA SER A 140 -8.19 -3.36 12.84
C SER A 140 -7.44 -2.01 12.92
N LEU A 141 -8.13 -0.88 12.90
CA LEU A 141 -7.53 0.44 13.09
C LEU A 141 -7.10 0.66 14.54
N GLU A 142 -7.93 0.27 15.51
CA GLU A 142 -7.59 0.30 16.94
C GLU A 142 -6.34 -0.53 17.22
N GLN A 143 -6.28 -1.76 16.71
CA GLN A 143 -5.11 -2.63 16.84
C GLN A 143 -3.85 -2.04 16.21
N SER A 144 -3.95 -1.38 15.06
CA SER A 144 -2.80 -0.71 14.45
C SER A 144 -2.30 0.45 15.32
N ASN A 145 -3.20 1.23 15.92
CA ASN A 145 -2.82 2.34 16.79
C ASN A 145 -2.18 1.87 18.09
N ASP A 146 -2.60 0.71 18.64
CA ASP A 146 -1.99 0.13 19.84
C ASP A 146 -0.55 -0.32 19.59
N ILE A 147 -0.26 -0.89 18.41
CA ILE A 147 1.10 -1.29 18.01
C ILE A 147 2.03 -0.06 17.94
N TYR A 148 1.55 1.06 17.40
CA TYR A 148 2.36 2.30 17.31
C TYR A 148 2.46 3.08 18.63
N ASN A 149 1.51 2.91 19.54
CA ASN A 149 1.48 3.64 20.82
C ASN A 149 2.10 2.88 22.00
N ASN A 150 2.62 1.68 21.78
CA ASN A 150 3.38 0.94 22.79
C ASN A 150 4.58 1.78 23.31
N GLU A 151 4.55 2.11 24.60
CA GLU A 151 5.59 2.87 25.32
C GLU A 151 6.98 2.23 25.25
N SER A 152 7.08 0.91 25.04
CA SER A 152 8.37 0.22 24.93
C SER A 152 9.16 0.63 23.70
N ASP A 153 8.50 0.97 22.58
CA ASP A 153 9.18 1.37 21.35
C ASP A 153 9.54 2.86 21.33
N LYS A 154 8.75 3.70 22.01
CA LYS A 154 9.14 5.09 22.31
C LYS A 154 10.42 5.11 23.14
N ASN A 155 10.51 4.31 24.19
CA ASN A 155 11.68 4.31 25.07
C ASN A 155 12.97 3.80 24.39
N ARG A 156 12.88 2.83 23.47
CA ARG A 156 14.05 2.31 22.71
C ARG A 156 14.67 3.33 21.75
N LEU A 157 13.83 4.17 21.14
CA LEU A 157 14.30 5.28 20.29
C LEU A 157 14.96 6.39 21.12
N ASN A 158 14.48 6.60 22.34
CA ASN A 158 15.01 7.59 23.28
C ASN A 158 16.38 7.15 23.85
N GLU A 159 16.53 5.85 24.15
CA GLU A 159 17.79 5.26 24.62
C GLU A 159 18.87 5.26 23.53
N GLN A 160 18.52 4.93 22.28
CA GLN A 160 19.48 4.98 21.16
C GLN A 160 19.93 6.41 20.83
N ALA A 161 19.05 7.40 21.01
CA ALA A 161 19.42 8.81 20.90
C ALA A 161 20.25 9.33 22.09
N GLY A 162 20.19 8.65 23.25
CA GLY A 162 21.04 8.88 24.42
C GLY A 162 22.43 8.28 24.28
N ALA A 163 22.53 7.02 23.83
CA ALA A 163 23.80 6.30 23.66
C ALA A 163 24.70 6.91 22.59
N ALA A 164 24.13 7.44 21.50
CA ALA A 164 24.89 8.13 20.44
C ALA A 164 25.55 9.46 20.90
N LYS A 165 25.25 9.95 22.11
CA LYS A 165 25.91 11.14 22.69
C LYS A 165 27.16 10.79 23.53
N GLU A 166 27.35 9.55 23.96
CA GLU A 166 28.52 9.14 24.75
C GLU A 166 29.72 8.71 23.89
N ASP A 167 29.49 8.16 22.71
CA ASP A 167 30.58 7.64 21.84
C ASP A 167 31.39 8.72 21.10
N ALA A 168 31.00 10.00 21.22
CA ALA A 168 31.72 11.13 20.62
C ALA A 168 32.87 11.68 21.51
N ALA A 169 33.20 11.02 22.62
CA ALA A 169 34.18 11.49 23.61
C ALA A 169 35.54 10.76 23.57
N THR A 170 35.91 10.10 22.46
CA THR A 170 37.27 9.50 22.32
C THR A 170 38.02 10.09 21.12
N PRO A 171 39.20 10.71 21.29
CA PRO A 171 39.89 11.39 20.20
C PRO A 171 40.58 10.38 19.26
N LEU A 172 40.38 10.53 17.94
CA LEU A 172 41.01 9.72 16.90
C LEU A 172 42.51 10.08 16.72
N PRO A 173 43.40 9.13 16.38
CA PRO A 173 44.85 9.35 16.33
C PRO A 173 45.27 10.19 15.13
N THR A 174 46.22 11.08 15.39
CA THR A 174 46.98 11.89 14.43
C THR A 174 47.85 10.99 13.55
N GLU A 175 47.58 10.84 12.25
CA GLU A 175 48.59 10.58 11.20
C GLU A 175 47.89 10.55 9.83
N LEU A 176 48.09 11.59 9.01
CA LEU A 176 48.07 11.58 7.54
C LEU A 176 48.29 13.01 7.02
N LYS A 177 49.52 13.50 7.18
CA LYS A 177 50.04 14.66 6.44
C LYS A 177 51.39 14.27 5.86
N LYS A 178 51.40 13.79 4.61
CA LYS A 178 52.50 13.94 3.63
C LYS A 178 52.18 13.11 2.38
N GLU A 179 51.46 13.68 1.41
CA GLU A 179 51.76 13.43 -0.01
C GLU A 179 50.99 14.34 -0.96
N LYS A 180 51.34 15.64 -1.04
CA LYS A 180 51.08 16.46 -2.24
C LYS A 180 52.13 17.55 -2.39
N LYS A 181 53.34 17.17 -2.81
CA LYS A 181 54.29 18.06 -3.50
C LYS A 181 55.14 17.23 -4.47
N ARG A 182 54.69 17.13 -5.72
CA ARG A 182 55.52 17.11 -6.95
C ARG A 182 54.61 16.92 -8.16
N LYS A 183 54.38 18.01 -8.88
CA LYS A 183 54.14 18.08 -10.33
C LYS A 183 54.12 19.56 -10.73
N LYS A 184 55.32 20.08 -10.98
CA LYS A 184 55.61 21.07 -12.01
C LYS A 184 56.80 20.52 -12.77
#